data_AF-A0A7C8B2H9-F1
#
_entry.id   AF-A0A7C8B2H9-F1
#
_cell.length_a   1.000
_cell.length_b   1.000
_cell.length_c   1.000
_cell.angle_alpha   90.00
_cell.angle_beta   90.00
_cell.angle_gamma   90.00
#
_symmetry.space_group_name_H-M   'P 1'
#
loop_
_entity.id
_entity.type
_entity.pdbx_description
1 polymer ?
#
loop_
_entity_poly.entity_id
_entity_poly.type
_entity_poly.pdbx_seq_one_letter_code
_entity_poly.pdbx_strand_id
1 'polypeptide(L)'
;MIELNLSFVIQLVNFGILVLVLNMFLYKPIRKVLADRRQVIDSARQKTVSVDAEVQTKMAQYQARLHEAKTEAGARRAEALKLAQTEEAVVLGKARQQAADSLAAIRDRVAKEATEARELLKKQAESLSGDICEKILGRSL
;
A
#
# COMPACT_ATOMS: atom_id res chain seq x y z
N MET A 1 58.45 -66.52 45.63
CA MET A 1 59.47 -65.71 44.96
C MET A 1 58.93 -65.33 43.60
N ILE A 2 58.82 -64.04 43.31
CA ILE A 2 58.44 -63.57 41.97
C ILE A 2 59.74 -63.60 41.16
N GLU A 3 59.98 -64.67 40.43
CA GLU A 3 61.07 -64.69 39.47
C GLU A 3 60.62 -63.89 38.24
N LEU A 4 61.20 -62.69 38.08
CA LEU A 4 61.11 -61.94 36.84
C LEU A 4 61.92 -62.66 35.76
N ASN A 5 61.32 -63.71 35.21
CA ASN A 5 61.86 -64.46 34.08
C ASN A 5 61.50 -63.79 32.75
N LEU A 6 62.29 -64.05 31.70
CA LEU A 6 62.07 -63.54 30.33
C LEU A 6 60.63 -63.81 29.82
N SER A 7 60.02 -64.91 30.27
CA SER A 7 58.63 -65.26 29.98
C SER A 7 57.61 -64.21 30.47
N PHE A 8 57.86 -63.56 31.61
CA PHE A 8 57.00 -62.48 32.11
C PHE A 8 57.05 -61.26 31.20
N VAL A 9 58.24 -60.91 30.69
CA VAL A 9 58.42 -59.81 29.73
C VAL A 9 57.72 -60.14 28.41
N ILE A 10 57.86 -61.37 27.90
CA ILE A 10 57.17 -61.82 26.68
C ILE A 10 55.65 -61.78 26.85
N GLN A 11 55.13 -62.19 28.01
CA GLN A 11 53.70 -62.15 28.29
C GLN A 11 53.16 -60.73 28.43
N LEU A 12 53.93 -59.81 29.02
CA LEU A 12 53.60 -58.39 29.09
C LEU A 12 53.55 -57.76 27.68
N VAL A 13 54.51 -58.09 26.81
CA VAL A 13 54.50 -57.65 25.41
C VAL A 13 53.30 -58.22 24.66
N ASN A 14 52.98 -59.51 24.84
CA ASN A 14 51.80 -60.12 24.22
C ASN A 14 50.49 -59.42 24.66
N PHE A 15 50.34 -59.17 25.96
CA PHE A 15 49.20 -58.43 26.50
C PHE A 15 49.15 -56.98 25.96
N GLY A 16 50.29 -56.30 25.87
CA GLY A 16 50.38 -54.96 25.28
C GLY A 16 49.94 -54.94 23.81
N ILE A 17 50.37 -55.92 23.01
CA ILE A 17 49.94 -56.08 21.62
C ILE A 17 48.42 -56.34 21.56
N LEU A 18 47.89 -57.22 22.41
CA LEU A 18 46.45 -57.49 22.50
C LEU A 18 45.65 -56.21 22.80
N VAL A 19 46.11 -55.41 23.77
CA VAL A 19 45.47 -54.14 24.13
C VAL A 19 45.53 -53.15 22.96
N LEU A 20 46.64 -53.06 22.23
CA LEU A 20 46.75 -52.22 21.04
C LEU A 20 45.78 -52.65 19.94
N VAL A 21 45.71 -53.95 19.66
CA VAL A 21 44.78 -54.53 18.69
C VAL A 21 43.34 -54.22 19.11
N LEU A 22 42.98 -54.46 20.37
CA LEU A 22 41.63 -54.22 20.87
C LEU A 22 41.27 -52.73 20.86
N ASN A 23 42.22 -51.84 21.18
CA ASN A 23 42.03 -50.40 21.10
C ASN A 23 41.75 -49.93 19.66
N MET A 24 42.48 -50.47 18.69
CA MET A 24 42.31 -50.14 17.28
C MET A 24 41.02 -50.74 16.68
N PHE A 25 40.75 -52.01 16.95
CA PHE A 25 39.64 -52.76 16.34
C PHE A 25 38.30 -52.60 17.04
N LEU A 26 38.26 -52.32 18.35
CA LEU A 26 37.02 -52.35 19.12
C LEU A 26 36.71 -50.99 19.77
N TYR A 27 37.63 -50.44 20.55
CA TYR A 27 37.34 -49.20 21.30
C TYR A 27 37.18 -47.98 20.39
N LYS A 28 38.05 -47.81 19.38
CA LYS A 28 37.91 -46.71 18.40
C LYS A 28 36.60 -46.76 17.61
N PRO A 29 36.21 -47.87 16.95
CA PRO A 29 34.96 -47.89 16.18
C PRO A 29 33.72 -47.78 17.06
N ILE A 30 33.69 -48.39 18.26
CA ILE A 30 32.56 -48.25 19.18
C ILE A 30 32.37 -46.79 19.59
N ARG A 31 33.45 -46.08 19.95
CA ARG A 31 33.38 -44.65 20.30
C ARG A 31 32.91 -43.80 19.11
N LYS A 32 33.37 -44.12 17.91
CA LYS A 32 32.94 -43.44 16.68
C LYS A 32 31.45 -43.61 16.44
N VAL A 33 30.92 -44.83 16.51
CA VAL A 33 29.48 -45.09 16.34
C VAL A 33 28.64 -44.37 17.41
N LEU A 34 29.12 -44.30 18.65
CA LEU A 34 28.45 -43.57 19.72
C LEU A 34 28.45 -42.06 19.47
N ALA A 35 29.56 -41.50 18.99
CA ALA A 35 29.68 -40.10 18.61
C ALA A 35 28.79 -39.76 17.41
N ASP A 36 28.80 -40.59 16.36
CA ASP A 36 27.97 -40.42 15.17
C ASP A 36 26.48 -40.43 15.55
N ARG A 37 26.04 -41.36 16.42
CA ARG A 37 24.66 -41.39 16.92
C ARG A 37 24.28 -40.13 17.68
N ARG A 38 25.16 -39.64 18.57
CA ARG A 38 24.94 -38.37 19.29
C ARG A 38 24.84 -37.20 18.32
N GLN A 39 25.75 -37.11 17.36
CA GLN A 39 25.76 -36.04 16.35
C GLN A 39 24.50 -36.04 15.48
N VAL A 40 23.99 -37.21 15.08
CA VAL A 40 22.73 -37.30 14.31
C VAL A 40 21.55 -36.78 15.12
N ILE A 41 21.45 -37.13 16.41
CA ILE A 41 20.38 -36.68 17.29
C ILE A 41 20.47 -35.17 17.55
N ASP A 42 21.66 -34.67 17.87
CA ASP A 42 21.88 -33.25 18.15
C ASP A 42 21.64 -32.39 16.90
N SER A 43 22.11 -32.83 15.74
CA SER A 43 21.86 -32.13 14.47
C SER A 43 20.40 -32.18 14.04
N ALA A 44 19.69 -33.28 14.27
CA ALA A 44 18.25 -33.34 14.03
C ALA A 44 17.50 -32.35 14.94
N ARG A 45 17.85 -32.31 16.23
CA ARG A 45 17.25 -31.36 17.18
C ARG A 45 17.53 -29.91 16.81
N GLN A 46 18.77 -29.60 16.43
CA GLN A 46 19.17 -28.26 16.01
C GLN A 46 18.45 -27.84 14.72
N LYS A 47 18.29 -28.75 13.75
CA LYS A 47 17.51 -28.51 12.53
C LYS A 47 16.07 -28.16 12.84
N THR A 48 15.41 -28.89 13.74
CA THR A 48 14.02 -28.56 14.14
C THR A 48 13.92 -27.16 14.73
N VAL A 49 14.81 -26.80 15.66
CA VAL A 49 14.81 -25.46 16.27
C VAL A 49 15.06 -24.36 15.23
N SER A 50 16.00 -24.57 14.30
CA SER A 50 16.26 -23.60 13.23
C SER A 50 15.09 -23.45 12.27
N VAL A 51 14.41 -24.55 11.93
CA VAL A 51 13.25 -24.51 11.03
C VAL A 51 12.08 -23.80 11.71
N ASP A 52 11.82 -24.07 12.99
CA ASP A 52 10.77 -23.36 13.74
C ASP A 52 11.06 -21.86 13.82
N ALA A 53 12.32 -21.48 14.09
CA ALA A 53 12.73 -20.06 14.13
C ALA A 53 12.60 -19.38 12.75
N GLU A 54 12.98 -20.06 11.67
CA GLU A 54 12.81 -19.56 10.30
C GLU A 54 11.33 -19.40 9.93
N VAL A 55 10.49 -20.36 10.29
CA VAL A 55 9.04 -20.31 10.06
C VAL A 55 8.44 -19.15 10.82
N GLN A 56 8.76 -18.97 12.11
CA GLN A 56 8.28 -17.84 12.90
C GLN A 56 8.73 -16.50 12.30
N THR A 57 9.99 -16.40 11.87
CA THR A 57 10.52 -15.20 11.24
C THR A 57 9.80 -14.89 9.93
N LYS A 58 9.61 -15.89 9.06
CA LYS A 58 8.87 -15.73 7.80
C LYS A 58 7.41 -15.37 8.02
N MET A 59 6.76 -15.96 9.03
CA MET A 59 5.38 -15.62 9.40
C MET A 59 5.28 -14.19 9.92
N ALA A 60 6.20 -13.75 10.78
CA ALA A 60 6.25 -12.37 11.26
C ALA A 60 6.47 -11.38 10.11
N GLN A 61 7.40 -11.67 9.19
CA GLN A 61 7.63 -10.86 7.99
C GLN A 61 6.40 -10.81 7.07
N TYR A 62 5.71 -11.94 6.88
CA TYR A 62 4.50 -12.01 6.09
C TYR A 62 3.37 -11.17 6.70
N GLN A 63 3.16 -11.30 8.01
CA GLN A 63 2.17 -10.50 8.74
C GLN A 63 2.50 -9.01 8.70
N ALA A 64 3.77 -8.64 8.85
CA ALA A 64 4.23 -7.26 8.73
C ALA A 64 3.95 -6.69 7.34
N ARG A 65 4.30 -7.41 6.27
CA ARG A 65 4.01 -7.01 4.89
C ARG A 65 2.51 -6.89 4.61
N LEU A 66 1.71 -7.81 5.16
CA LEU A 66 0.26 -7.75 5.01
C LEU A 66 -0.33 -6.53 5.73
N HIS A 67 0.18 -6.21 6.92
CA HIS A 67 -0.23 -5.02 7.65
C HIS A 67 0.16 -3.74 6.90
N GLU A 68 1.42 -3.66 6.45
CA GLU A 68 1.94 -2.54 5.66
C GLU A 68 1.12 -2.31 4.38
N ALA A 69 0.85 -3.38 3.61
CA ALA A 69 0.02 -3.31 2.41
C ALA A 69 -1.41 -2.83 2.71
N LYS A 70 -2.01 -3.26 3.83
CA LYS A 70 -3.33 -2.76 4.27
C LYS A 70 -3.28 -1.29 4.65
N THR A 71 -2.25 -0.85 5.36
CA THR A 71 -2.09 0.55 5.74
C THR A 71 -1.85 1.43 4.53
N GLU A 72 -1.02 1.00 3.58
CA GLU A 72 -0.76 1.74 2.35
C GLU A 72 -2.01 1.82 1.46
N ALA A 73 -2.75 0.72 1.30
CA ALA A 73 -4.01 0.71 0.58
C ALA A 73 -5.05 1.64 1.23
N GLY A 74 -5.12 1.64 2.57
CA GLY A 74 -5.97 2.56 3.34
C GLY A 74 -5.58 4.02 3.13
N ALA A 75 -4.29 4.33 3.18
CA ALA A 75 -3.75 5.67 2.96
C ALA A 75 -4.03 6.15 1.54
N ARG A 76 -3.74 5.35 0.51
CA ARG A 76 -4.03 5.68 -0.90
C ARG A 76 -5.52 5.91 -1.13
N ARG A 77 -6.38 5.09 -0.52
CA ARG A 77 -7.84 5.28 -0.61
C ARG A 77 -8.27 6.60 0.02
N ALA A 78 -7.74 6.94 1.20
CA ALA A 78 -8.04 8.19 1.87
C ALA A 78 -7.55 9.42 1.08
N GLU A 79 -6.36 9.33 0.47
CA GLU A 79 -5.82 10.36 -0.41
C GLU A 79 -6.67 10.54 -1.67
N ALA A 80 -7.03 9.44 -2.34
CA ALA A 80 -7.91 9.47 -3.50
C ALA A 80 -9.28 10.08 -3.18
N LEU A 81 -9.86 9.77 -2.01
CA LEU A 81 -11.10 10.39 -1.53
C LEU A 81 -10.95 11.89 -1.30
N LYS A 82 -9.84 12.34 -0.69
CA LYS A 82 -9.56 13.77 -0.51
C LYS A 82 -9.40 14.50 -1.84
N LEU A 83 -8.67 13.91 -2.79
CA LEU A 83 -8.49 14.47 -4.12
C LEU A 83 -9.84 14.58 -4.84
N ALA A 84 -10.64 13.52 -4.82
CA ALA A 84 -11.98 13.52 -5.42
C ALA A 84 -12.89 14.60 -4.81
N GLN A 85 -12.92 14.75 -3.47
CA GLN A 85 -13.69 15.80 -2.80
C GLN A 85 -13.21 17.21 -3.19
N THR A 86 -11.90 17.38 -3.33
CA THR A 86 -11.31 18.68 -3.71
C THR A 86 -11.67 19.01 -5.16
N GLU A 87 -11.54 18.05 -6.08
CA GLU A 87 -11.95 18.20 -7.47
C GLU A 87 -13.45 18.47 -7.59
N GLU A 88 -14.28 17.73 -6.86
CA GLU A 88 -15.73 17.95 -6.82
C GLU A 88 -16.07 19.37 -6.37
N ALA A 89 -15.43 19.87 -5.30
CA ALA A 89 -15.60 21.23 -4.82
C ALA A 89 -15.19 22.28 -5.86
N VAL A 90 -14.07 22.05 -6.58
CA VAL A 90 -13.60 22.93 -7.65
C VAL A 90 -14.56 22.93 -8.84
N VAL A 91 -15.02 21.77 -9.29
CA VAL A 91 -15.96 21.63 -10.41
C VAL A 91 -17.29 22.28 -10.06
N LEU A 92 -17.83 22.01 -8.86
CA LEU A 92 -19.07 22.61 -8.40
C LEU A 92 -18.94 24.12 -8.23
N GLY A 93 -17.80 24.61 -7.73
CA GLY A 93 -17.49 26.03 -7.64
C GLY A 93 -17.45 26.71 -9.01
N LYS A 94 -16.77 26.11 -9.99
CA LYS A 94 -16.74 26.60 -11.38
C LYS A 94 -18.13 26.62 -12.01
N ALA A 95 -18.90 25.55 -11.84
CA ALA A 95 -20.27 25.45 -12.36
C ALA A 95 -21.18 26.54 -11.76
N ARG A 96 -21.07 26.80 -10.44
CA ARG A 96 -21.80 27.88 -9.77
C ARG A 96 -21.38 29.25 -10.28
N GLN A 97 -20.08 29.49 -10.48
CA GLN A 97 -19.59 30.75 -11.02
C GLN A 97 -20.11 30.97 -12.44
N GLN A 98 -20.00 29.97 -13.32
CA GLN A 98 -20.53 30.04 -14.68
C GLN A 98 -22.05 30.29 -14.71
N ALA A 99 -22.80 29.66 -13.81
CA ALA A 99 -24.23 29.89 -13.69
C ALA A 99 -24.54 31.34 -13.23
N ALA A 100 -23.77 31.88 -12.28
CA ALA A 100 -23.90 33.25 -11.82
C ALA A 100 -23.56 34.27 -12.93
N ASP A 101 -22.46 34.03 -13.65
CA ASP A 101 -22.02 34.88 -14.77
C ASP A 101 -23.04 34.86 -15.92
N SER A 102 -23.59 33.68 -16.24
CA SER A 102 -24.66 33.53 -17.23
C SER A 102 -25.93 34.26 -16.81
N LEU A 103 -26.34 34.14 -15.55
CA LEU A 103 -27.50 34.85 -15.02
C LEU A 103 -27.31 36.37 -15.05
N ALA A 104 -26.11 36.86 -14.72
CA ALA A 104 -25.77 38.28 -14.82
C ALA A 104 -25.85 38.76 -16.27
N ALA A 105 -25.25 38.02 -17.21
CA ALA A 105 -25.31 38.36 -18.64
C ALA A 105 -26.74 38.38 -19.20
N ILE A 106 -27.60 37.44 -18.78
CA ILE A 106 -29.01 37.42 -19.16
C ILE A 106 -29.74 38.65 -18.59
N ARG A 107 -29.52 38.99 -17.31
CA ARG A 107 -30.13 40.18 -16.69
C ARG A 107 -29.73 41.47 -17.42
N ASP A 108 -28.46 41.61 -17.79
CA ASP A 108 -27.97 42.77 -18.54
C ASP A 108 -28.61 42.86 -19.93
N ARG A 109 -28.75 41.72 -20.64
CA ARG A 109 -29.46 41.69 -21.93
C ARG A 109 -30.92 42.10 -21.78
N VAL A 110 -31.63 41.53 -20.80
CA VAL A 110 -33.04 41.86 -20.54
C VAL A 110 -33.20 43.34 -20.18
N ALA A 111 -32.28 43.91 -19.41
CA ALA A 111 -32.30 45.34 -19.07
C ALA A 111 -32.11 46.23 -20.31
N LYS A 112 -31.20 45.85 -21.22
CA LYS A 112 -31.01 46.56 -22.50
C LYS A 112 -32.24 46.46 -23.40
N GLU A 113 -32.76 45.25 -23.61
CA GLU A 113 -33.98 45.02 -24.41
C GLU A 113 -35.19 45.78 -23.84
N ALA A 114 -35.35 45.83 -22.52
CA ALA A 114 -36.42 46.61 -21.88
C ALA A 114 -36.27 48.12 -22.10
N THR A 115 -35.02 48.61 -22.19
CA THR A 115 -34.73 50.03 -22.43
C THR A 115 -35.00 50.38 -23.90
N GLU A 116 -34.53 49.55 -24.84
CA GLU A 116 -34.82 49.68 -26.28
C GLU A 116 -36.32 49.62 -26.57
N ALA A 117 -37.04 48.67 -25.97
CA ALA A 117 -38.49 48.55 -26.10
C ALA A 117 -39.21 49.80 -25.57
N ARG A 118 -38.76 50.37 -24.44
CA ARG A 118 -39.31 51.64 -23.91
C ARG A 118 -39.08 52.80 -24.86
N GLU A 119 -37.90 52.93 -25.44
CA GLU A 119 -37.62 53.99 -26.42
C GLU A 119 -38.46 53.85 -27.68
N LEU A 120 -38.62 52.62 -28.17
CA LEU A 120 -39.45 52.32 -29.34
C LEU A 120 -40.92 52.68 -29.09
N LEU A 121 -41.46 52.27 -27.94
CA LEU A 121 -42.83 52.60 -27.52
C LEU A 121 -43.03 54.11 -27.37
N LYS A 122 -42.02 54.84 -26.88
CA LYS A 122 -42.09 56.30 -26.73
C LYS A 122 -42.17 56.99 -28.11
N LYS A 123 -41.34 56.56 -29.07
CA LYS A 123 -41.40 57.04 -30.46
C LYS A 123 -42.75 56.72 -31.12
N GLN A 124 -43.28 55.51 -30.91
CA GLN A 124 -44.59 55.13 -31.42
C GLN A 124 -45.72 55.95 -30.78
N ALA A 125 -45.63 56.24 -29.48
CA ALA A 125 -46.60 57.09 -28.79
C ALA A 125 -46.57 58.55 -29.29
N GLU A 126 -45.39 59.09 -29.60
CA GLU A 126 -45.24 60.42 -30.22
C GLU A 126 -45.86 60.46 -31.63
N SER A 127 -45.56 59.45 -32.46
CA SER A 127 -46.17 59.30 -33.79
C SER A 127 -47.69 59.21 -33.71
N LEU A 128 -48.21 58.34 -32.84
CA LEU A 128 -49.65 58.16 -32.66
C LEU A 128 -50.33 59.44 -32.13
N SER A 129 -49.66 60.17 -31.23
CA SER A 129 -50.16 61.47 -30.76
C SER A 129 -50.21 62.50 -31.88
N GLY A 130 -49.23 62.50 -32.79
CA GLY A 130 -49.25 63.29 -34.02
C GLY A 130 -50.45 62.96 -34.90
N ASP A 131 -50.65 61.68 -35.20
CA ASP A 131 -51.77 61.19 -36.02
C ASP A 131 -53.14 61.53 -35.40
N ILE A 132 -53.25 61.45 -34.06
CA ILE A 132 -54.47 61.83 -33.33
C ILE A 132 -54.70 63.34 -33.42
N CYS A 133 -53.67 64.17 -33.19
CA CYS A 133 -53.76 65.61 -33.35
C CYS A 133 -54.17 66.00 -34.77
N GLU A 134 -53.62 65.35 -35.79
CA GLU A 134 -53.95 65.60 -37.19
C GLU A 134 -55.41 65.26 -37.51
N LYS A 135 -55.92 64.13 -36.99
CA LYS A 135 -57.34 63.75 -37.13
C LYS A 135 -58.31 64.66 -36.38
N ILE A 136 -57.93 65.22 -35.23
CA ILE A 136 -58.79 66.09 -34.42
C ILE A 136 -58.77 67.54 -34.93
N LEU A 137 -57.61 68.05 -35.38
CA LEU A 137 -57.44 69.43 -35.86
C LEU A 137 -57.83 69.61 -37.34
N GLY A 138 -58.07 68.52 -38.08
CA GLY A 138 -58.71 68.56 -39.39
C GLY A 138 -57.94 69.34 -40.46
N ARG A 139 -56.63 69.53 -40.29
CA ARG A 139 -55.80 70.25 -41.25
C ARG A 139 -54.39 69.69 -41.24
N SER A 140 -54.00 69.12 -42.38
CA SER A 140 -52.68 68.54 -42.64
C SER A 140 -51.58 69.59 -42.48
N LEU A 141 -50.48 69.21 -41.84
CA LEU A 141 -49.23 69.97 -41.76
C LEU A 141 -48.18 69.29 -42.63
#